data_AF-A0A382E3X8-F1
#
_entry.id   AF-A0A382E3X8-F1
#
_cell.length_a   1.000
_cell.length_b   1.000
_cell.length_c   1.000
_cell.angle_alpha   90.00
_cell.angle_beta   90.00
_cell.angle_gamma   90.00
#
_symmetry.space_group_name_H-M   'P 1'
#
loop_
_entity.id
_entity.type
_entity.pdbx_description
1 polymer ?
#
loop_
_entity_poly.entity_id
_entity_poly.type
_entity_poly.pdbx_seq_one_letter_code
_entity_poly.pdbx_strand_id
1 'polypeptide(L)'
;VSVVVKFNKKKLPKDVVASWPEVFSDLNVETIPVQYLLSIKVSFKDGKNWDIRVKPNRKNFTNADLEHTLTDLFATHAGTIKNVDFRLDTQKIKRDIQKRTHRFIKKNK
;
A
#
# COMPACT_ATOMS: atom_id res chain seq x y z
N VAL A 1 -4.31 -8.88 -33.16
CA VAL A 1 -3.52 -10.11 -32.85
C VAL A 1 -3.91 -10.56 -31.46
N SER A 2 -4.72 -11.61 -31.35
CA SER A 2 -5.18 -12.13 -30.05
C SER A 2 -4.09 -13.03 -29.48
N VAL A 3 -3.39 -12.55 -28.45
CA VAL A 3 -2.34 -13.33 -27.77
C VAL A 3 -3.02 -14.35 -26.86
N VAL A 4 -2.98 -15.63 -27.26
CA VAL A 4 -3.48 -16.74 -26.44
C VAL A 4 -2.47 -17.02 -25.33
N VAL A 5 -2.72 -16.47 -24.15
CA VAL A 5 -1.85 -16.65 -22.98
C VAL A 5 -2.11 -18.03 -22.36
N LYS A 6 -1.16 -18.96 -22.50
CA LYS A 6 -1.17 -20.25 -21.80
C LYS A 6 -0.77 -20.08 -20.33
N PHE A 7 -1.75 -20.18 -19.44
CA PHE A 7 -1.55 -20.08 -17.98
C PHE A 7 -0.98 -21.38 -17.40
N ASN A 8 0.26 -21.36 -16.90
CA ASN A 8 0.82 -22.46 -16.12
C ASN A 8 0.38 -22.32 -14.65
N LYS A 9 -0.15 -23.40 -14.05
CA LYS A 9 -0.84 -23.39 -12.74
C LYS A 9 0.00 -22.89 -11.55
N LYS A 10 1.32 -22.71 -11.71
CA LYS A 10 2.24 -22.32 -10.63
C LYS A 10 2.80 -20.90 -10.73
N LYS A 11 2.66 -20.20 -11.86
CA LYS A 11 3.26 -18.86 -12.07
C LYS A 11 2.31 -17.97 -12.87
N LEU A 12 2.16 -16.72 -12.44
CA LEU A 12 1.48 -15.71 -13.24
C LEU A 12 2.24 -15.53 -14.57
N PRO A 13 1.53 -15.24 -15.69
CA PRO A 13 2.19 -14.93 -16.95
C PRO A 13 3.20 -13.80 -16.77
N LYS A 14 4.31 -13.88 -17.50
CA LYS A 14 5.40 -12.88 -17.40
C LYS A 14 4.89 -11.48 -17.73
N ASP A 15 3.92 -11.36 -18.64
CA ASP A 15 3.33 -10.09 -19.07
C ASP A 15 2.57 -9.40 -17.92
N VAL A 16 1.78 -10.14 -17.14
CA VAL A 16 1.09 -9.62 -15.95
C VAL A 16 2.08 -9.19 -14.86
N VAL A 17 3.25 -9.81 -14.80
CA VAL A 17 4.32 -9.41 -13.87
C VAL A 17 5.09 -8.19 -14.39
N ALA A 18 5.19 -8.02 -15.70
CA ALA A 18 5.87 -6.91 -16.35
C ALA A 18 5.05 -5.61 -16.28
N SER A 19 3.72 -5.68 -16.18
CA SER A 19 2.83 -4.50 -16.09
C SER A 19 2.66 -3.90 -14.69
N TRP A 20 3.20 -4.52 -13.62
CA TRP A 20 3.13 -3.93 -12.27
C TRP A 20 3.71 -2.51 -12.16
N PRO A 21 4.88 -2.18 -12.76
CA PRO A 21 5.46 -0.84 -12.68
C PRO A 21 4.53 0.25 -13.22
N GLU A 22 3.78 -0.07 -14.28
CA GLU A 22 2.80 0.82 -14.91
C GLU A 22 1.60 1.06 -13.98
N VAL A 23 1.07 -0.01 -13.36
CA VAL A 23 -0.03 0.08 -12.36
C VAL A 23 0.34 0.94 -11.15
N PHE A 24 1.62 0.99 -10.76
CA PHE A 24 2.08 1.86 -9.68
C PHE A 24 2.34 3.31 -10.10
N SER A 25 2.48 3.58 -11.41
CA SER A 25 2.79 4.91 -11.93
C SER A 25 1.54 5.80 -12.01
N ASP A 26 0.38 5.21 -12.29
CA ASP A 26 -0.91 5.92 -12.39
C ASP A 26 -1.73 5.89 -11.08
N LEU A 27 -1.16 5.33 -10.00
CA LEU A 27 -1.85 5.20 -8.73
C LEU A 27 -1.88 6.56 -8.04
N ASN A 28 -2.93 7.34 -8.30
CA ASN A 28 -3.27 8.50 -7.48
C ASN A 28 -3.66 7.93 -6.10
N VAL A 29 -2.79 8.12 -5.12
CA VAL A 29 -2.92 7.47 -3.81
C VAL A 29 -4.00 8.16 -2.99
N GLU A 30 -5.26 7.92 -3.35
CA GLU A 30 -6.43 8.45 -2.63
C GLU A 30 -6.68 7.68 -1.33
N THR A 31 -6.25 6.42 -1.24
CA THR A 31 -6.43 5.61 -0.02
C THR A 31 -5.39 4.49 0.05
N ILE A 32 -4.55 4.51 1.08
CA ILE A 32 -3.59 3.42 1.36
C ILE A 32 -4.14 2.53 2.47
N PRO A 33 -4.19 1.19 2.27
CA PRO A 33 -4.51 0.29 3.37
C PRO A 33 -3.41 0.32 4.44
N VAL A 34 -3.77 0.73 5.67
CA VAL A 34 -2.86 0.83 6.82
C VAL A 34 -2.14 -0.49 7.15
N GLN A 35 -2.72 -1.62 6.78
CA GLN A 35 -2.15 -2.97 6.95
C GLN A 35 -0.83 -3.23 6.22
N TYR A 36 -0.45 -2.37 5.28
CA TYR A 36 0.81 -2.44 4.53
C TYR A 36 1.80 -1.36 4.93
N LEU A 37 1.46 -0.53 5.92
CA LEU A 37 2.25 0.60 6.35
C LEU A 37 3.35 0.17 7.32
N LEU A 38 4.58 0.60 7.03
CA LEU A 38 5.75 0.38 7.88
C LEU A 38 6.02 1.62 8.75
N SER A 39 5.93 2.80 8.15
CA SER A 39 6.05 4.06 8.89
C SER A 39 5.42 5.21 8.13
N ILE A 40 5.08 6.26 8.86
CA ILE A 40 4.57 7.51 8.32
C ILE A 40 5.52 8.61 8.75
N LYS A 41 5.96 9.41 7.81
CA LYS A 41 6.78 10.59 8.08
C LYS A 41 5.96 11.84 7.78
N VAL A 42 5.65 12.60 8.81
CA VAL A 42 4.94 13.87 8.69
C VAL A 42 5.95 14.99 8.77
N SER A 43 6.02 15.82 7.72
CA SER A 43 6.86 17.01 7.67
C SER A 43 5.97 18.24 7.79
N PHE A 44 6.23 19.08 8.80
CA PHE A 44 5.48 20.30 9.04
C PHE A 44 6.15 21.51 8.38
N LYS A 45 5.38 22.56 8.12
CA LYS A 45 5.87 23.84 7.54
C LYS A 45 6.92 24.50 8.43
N ASP A 46 6.84 24.26 9.74
CA ASP A 46 7.79 24.77 10.75
C ASP A 46 9.13 23.99 10.78
N GLY A 47 9.34 23.04 9.86
CA GLY A 47 10.57 22.23 9.78
C GLY A 47 10.63 21.04 10.74
N LYS A 48 9.61 20.85 11.58
CA LYS A 48 9.48 19.65 12.44
C LYS A 48 9.16 18.42 11.59
N ASN A 49 9.76 17.29 11.95
CA ASN A 49 9.54 16.00 11.30
C ASN A 49 9.16 14.95 12.33
N TRP A 50 8.04 14.27 12.13
CA TRP A 50 7.60 13.15 12.96
C TRP A 50 7.75 11.84 12.18
N ASP A 51 8.39 10.82 12.76
CA ASP A 51 8.50 9.46 12.22
C ASP A 51 7.67 8.52 13.10
N ILE A 52 6.48 8.18 12.63
CA ILE A 52 5.56 7.26 13.29
C ILE A 52 5.83 5.86 12.73
N ARG A 53 6.53 5.03 13.50
CA ARG A 53 6.85 3.65 13.11
C ARG A 53 5.71 2.70 13.48
N VAL A 54 5.07 2.15 12.47
CA VAL A 54 4.03 1.12 12.59
C VAL A 54 4.75 -0.23 12.68
N LYS A 55 5.33 -0.53 13.85
CA LYS A 55 5.99 -1.83 14.06
C LYS A 55 4.92 -2.93 14.12
N PRO A 56 5.11 -4.08 13.42
CA PRO A 56 4.17 -5.20 13.41
C PRO A 56 4.06 -5.98 14.73
N ASN A 57 4.78 -5.58 15.79
CA ASN A 57 4.94 -6.37 17.01
C ASN A 57 4.26 -5.77 18.26
N ARG A 58 3.32 -4.83 18.09
CA ARG A 58 2.53 -4.34 19.22
C ARG A 58 1.23 -5.14 19.28
N LYS A 59 1.13 -6.07 20.24
CA LYS A 59 -0.11 -6.77 20.61
C LYS A 59 -1.29 -5.85 20.97
N ASN A 60 -1.04 -4.54 21.10
CA ASN A 60 -1.94 -3.57 21.72
C ASN A 60 -2.24 -2.35 20.84
N PHE A 61 -1.95 -2.39 19.53
CA PHE A 61 -2.25 -1.26 18.64
C PHE A 61 -2.91 -1.80 17.38
N THR A 62 -4.22 -1.61 17.28
CA THR A 62 -4.99 -2.08 16.13
C THR A 62 -4.86 -1.11 14.96
N ASN A 63 -5.19 -1.60 13.76
CA ASN A 63 -5.26 -0.75 12.57
C ASN A 63 -6.28 0.38 12.74
N ALA A 64 -7.37 0.13 13.47
CA ALA A 64 -8.39 1.14 13.77
C ALA A 64 -7.85 2.27 14.66
N ASP A 65 -7.02 1.93 15.66
CA ASP A 65 -6.39 2.93 16.52
C ASP A 65 -5.44 3.84 15.72
N LEU A 66 -4.72 3.28 14.73
CA LEU A 66 -3.89 4.07 13.82
C LEU A 66 -4.71 4.99 12.94
N GLU A 67 -5.80 4.50 12.36
CA GLU A 67 -6.69 5.32 11.53
C GLU A 67 -7.29 6.49 12.32
N HIS A 68 -7.75 6.24 13.55
CA HIS A 68 -8.27 7.29 14.43
C HIS A 68 -7.19 8.33 14.75
N THR A 69 -6.01 7.86 15.18
CA THR A 69 -4.88 8.74 15.53
C THR A 69 -4.47 9.59 14.34
N LEU A 70 -4.41 9.03 13.13
CA LEU A 70 -4.05 9.76 11.92
C LEU A 70 -5.11 10.76 11.50
N THR A 71 -6.38 10.39 11.63
CA THR A 71 -7.52 11.27 11.33
C THR A 71 -7.48 12.49 12.23
N ASP A 72 -7.26 12.31 13.53
CA ASP A 72 -7.15 13.41 14.50
C ASP A 72 -5.93 14.30 14.21
N LEU A 73 -4.81 13.69 13.85
CA LEU A 73 -3.56 14.39 13.54
C LEU A 73 -3.72 15.23 12.27
N PHE A 74 -4.34 14.67 11.23
CA PHE A 74 -4.65 15.40 10.01
C PHE A 74 -5.70 16.48 10.23
N ALA A 75 -6.75 16.23 11.02
CA ALA A 75 -7.76 17.25 11.33
C ALA A 75 -7.16 18.43 12.11
N THR A 76 -6.31 18.14 13.09
CA THR A 76 -5.71 19.16 13.97
C THR A 76 -4.60 19.95 13.26
N HIS A 77 -3.83 19.29 12.38
CA HIS A 77 -2.64 19.87 11.76
C HIS A 77 -2.74 20.08 10.25
N ALA A 78 -3.93 19.96 9.64
CA ALA A 78 -4.14 20.13 8.20
C ALA A 78 -3.49 21.41 7.64
N GLY A 79 -3.54 22.51 8.41
CA GLY A 79 -2.98 23.80 8.02
C GLY A 79 -1.45 23.91 8.11
N THR A 80 -0.81 23.10 8.96
CA THR A 80 0.64 23.17 9.24
C THR A 80 1.44 22.04 8.61
N ILE A 81 0.78 21.00 8.11
CA ILE A 81 1.45 19.92 7.40
C ILE A 81 1.95 20.44 6.04
N LYS A 82 3.23 20.19 5.77
CA LYS A 82 3.87 20.49 4.49
C LYS A 82 3.83 19.28 3.56
N ASN A 83 4.16 18.11 4.10
CA ASN A 83 4.20 16.87 3.34
C ASN A 83 3.98 15.66 4.26
N VAL A 84 3.40 14.59 3.70
CA VAL A 84 3.23 13.30 4.39
C VAL A 84 3.81 12.21 3.50
N ASP A 85 4.88 11.57 3.97
CA ASP A 85 5.50 10.46 3.27
C ASP A 85 5.10 9.14 3.93
N PHE A 86 4.69 8.16 3.12
CA PHE A 86 4.34 6.82 3.57
C PHE A 86 5.43 5.83 3.19
N ARG A 87 5.86 5.00 4.14
CA ARG A 87 6.69 3.82 3.84
C ARG A 87 5.84 2.57 3.89
N LEU A 88 5.84 1.83 2.78
CA LEU A 88 5.01 0.64 2.59
C LEU A 88 5.85 -0.62 2.42
N ASP A 89 5.31 -1.75 2.88
CA ASP A 89 5.84 -3.08 2.59
C ASP A 89 5.36 -3.55 1.21
N THR A 90 6.11 -3.16 0.17
CA THR A 90 5.84 -3.55 -1.22
C THR A 90 5.93 -5.07 -1.44
N GLN A 91 6.69 -5.79 -0.62
CA GLN A 91 6.80 -7.25 -0.74
C GLN A 91 5.50 -7.92 -0.30
N LYS A 92 4.92 -7.47 0.82
CA LYS A 92 3.63 -7.97 1.30
C LYS A 92 2.51 -7.61 0.33
N ILE A 93 2.47 -6.37 -0.15
CA ILE A 93 1.49 -5.91 -1.17
C ILE A 93 1.58 -6.80 -2.41
N LYS A 94 2.78 -6.98 -2.98
CA LYS A 94 2.99 -7.79 -4.18
C LYS A 94 2.48 -9.21 -3.99
N ARG A 95 2.79 -9.86 -2.86
CA ARG A 95 2.34 -11.24 -2.59
C ARG A 95 0.82 -11.33 -2.51
N ASP A 96 0.17 -10.40 -1.82
CA ASP A 96 -1.27 -10.44 -1.63
C ASP A 96 -2.02 -10.17 -2.94
N ILE A 97 -1.58 -9.18 -3.71
CA ILE A 97 -2.21 -8.91 -5.00
C ILE A 97 -1.97 -10.09 -5.95
N GLN A 98 -0.76 -10.66 -6.01
CA GLN A 98 -0.49 -11.86 -6.81
C GLN A 98 -1.40 -13.05 -6.42
N LYS A 99 -1.61 -13.30 -5.12
CA LYS A 99 -2.54 -14.33 -4.64
C LYS A 99 -3.98 -14.04 -5.06
N ARG A 100 -4.43 -12.79 -4.97
CA ARG A 100 -5.77 -12.36 -5.38
C ARG A 100 -5.96 -12.52 -6.88
N THR A 101 -5.01 -12.08 -7.69
CA THR A 101 -5.01 -12.23 -9.15
C THR A 101 -5.00 -13.71 -9.54
N HIS A 102 -4.19 -14.55 -8.88
CA HIS A 102 -4.19 -15.98 -9.14
C HIS A 102 -5.56 -16.63 -8.85
N ARG A 103 -6.19 -16.30 -7.72
CA ARG A 103 -7.55 -16.75 -7.38
C ARG A 103 -8.57 -16.27 -8.41
N PHE A 104 -8.49 -15.01 -8.83
CA PHE A 104 -9.37 -14.44 -9.83
C PHE A 104 -9.25 -15.17 -11.18
N ILE A 105 -8.03 -15.35 -11.70
CA ILE A 105 -7.79 -16.08 -12.96
C ILE A 105 -8.27 -17.54 -12.85
N LYS A 106 -8.09 -18.19 -11.69
CA LYS A 106 -8.54 -19.57 -11.47
C LYS A 106 -10.06 -19.70 -11.42
N LYS A 107 -10.78 -18.68 -10.91
CA LYS A 107 -12.24 -18.69 -10.75
C LYS A 107 -12.99 -18.24 -12.01
N ASN A 108 -12.38 -17.41 -12.85
CA ASN A 108 -12.94 -16.97 -14.13
C ASN A 108 -12.46 -17.84 -15.31
N LYS A 109 -12.26 -19.13 -15.05
CA LYS A 109 -11.84 -20.13 -16.04
C LYS A 109 -12.89 -21.22 -16.16
#